data_AF-A0A1H7DUN8-F1
#
_entry.id   AF-A0A1H7DUN8-F1
#
_cell.length_a   1.000
_cell.length_b   1.000
_cell.length_c   1.000
_cell.angle_alpha   90.00
_cell.angle_beta   90.00
_cell.angle_gamma   90.00
#
_symmetry.space_group_name_H-M   'P 1'
#
loop_
_entity.id
_entity.type
_entity.pdbx_description
1 polymer ?
#
loop_
_entity_poly.entity_id
_entity_poly.type
_entity_poly.pdbx_seq_one_letter_code
_entity_poly.pdbx_strand_id
1 'polypeptide(L)'
;MSDALDLAERLLLSIELGEDAGGDRHGARSATVTVIGDQPYPRWDLRVDDHDHPAKELRRLYDVFHEEMALAVRQLPTRDDPMGEAARHILG
;
A
#
# COMPACT_ATOMS: atom_id res chain seq x y z
N MET A 1 -0.89 -20.87 3.28
CA MET A 1 0.40 -20.22 2.96
C MET A 1 0.34 -18.67 2.98
N SER A 2 -0.79 -18.04 3.38
CA SER A 2 -0.91 -16.56 3.40
C SER A 2 -0.27 -15.87 4.60
N ASP A 3 0.05 -16.59 5.69
CA ASP A 3 0.58 -15.97 6.92
C ASP A 3 2.01 -15.43 6.79
N ALA A 4 2.72 -15.77 5.70
CA ALA A 4 4.04 -15.22 5.40
C ALA A 4 3.98 -13.87 4.68
N LEU A 5 2.84 -13.50 4.10
CA LEU A 5 2.66 -12.28 3.32
C LEU A 5 2.05 -11.18 4.20
N ASP A 6 2.42 -9.92 3.93
CA ASP A 6 1.77 -8.80 4.59
C ASP A 6 0.30 -8.67 4.15
N LEU A 7 -0.50 -7.91 4.92
CA LEU A 7 -1.92 -7.76 4.63
C LEU A 7 -2.19 -7.09 3.26
N ALA A 8 -1.40 -6.08 2.88
CA ALA A 8 -1.58 -5.39 1.61
C ALA A 8 -1.28 -6.32 0.42
N GLU A 9 -0.24 -7.16 0.52
CA GLU A 9 0.10 -8.14 -0.50
C GLU A 9 -0.99 -9.20 -0.66
N ARG A 10 -1.60 -9.66 0.45
CA ARG A 10 -2.74 -10.58 0.40
C ARG A 10 -3.97 -9.96 -0.26
N LEU A 11 -4.25 -8.69 0.04
CA LEU A 11 -5.35 -7.96 -0.59
C LEU A 11 -5.09 -7.78 -2.09
N LEU A 12 -3.87 -7.41 -2.46
CA LEU A 12 -3.45 -7.29 -3.85
C LEU A 12 -3.61 -8.61 -4.62
N LEU A 13 -3.13 -9.73 -4.06
CA LEU A 13 -3.36 -11.07 -4.63
C LEU A 13 -4.84 -11.38 -4.80
N SER A 14 -5.68 -10.98 -3.85
CA SER A 14 -7.13 -11.22 -3.97
C SER A 14 -7.79 -10.42 -5.09
N ILE A 15 -7.30 -9.18 -5.33
CA ILE A 15 -7.77 -8.33 -6.42
C ILE A 15 -7.34 -8.92 -7.78
N GLU A 16 -6.06 -9.31 -7.91
CA GLU A 16 -5.51 -9.95 -9.12
C GLU A 16 -6.29 -11.22 -9.47
N LEU A 17 -6.49 -12.12 -8.51
CA LEU A 17 -7.26 -13.35 -8.72
C LEU A 17 -8.74 -13.08 -9.02
N GLY A 18 -9.31 -12.01 -8.46
CA GLY A 18 -10.68 -11.58 -8.73
C GLY A 18 -10.85 -11.08 -10.17
N GLU A 19 -9.90 -10.30 -10.68
CA GLU A 19 -9.88 -9.82 -12.06
C GLU A 19 -9.72 -10.99 -13.05
N ASP A 20 -8.76 -11.89 -12.79
CA ASP A 20 -8.50 -13.08 -13.62
C ASP A 20 -9.69 -14.05 -13.67
N ALA A 21 -10.44 -14.17 -12.56
CA ALA A 21 -11.65 -14.98 -12.50
C ALA A 21 -12.84 -14.34 -13.25
N GLY A 22 -12.69 -13.11 -13.77
CA GLY A 22 -13.76 -12.36 -14.41
C GLY A 22 -14.79 -11.81 -13.41
N GLY A 23 -14.34 -11.46 -12.20
CA GLY A 23 -15.20 -10.92 -11.14
C GLY A 23 -15.90 -9.61 -11.52
N ASP A 24 -15.33 -8.85 -12.46
CA ASP A 24 -16.00 -7.75 -13.15
C ASP A 24 -16.26 -8.12 -14.62
N ARG A 25 -17.54 -8.20 -14.98
CA ARG A 25 -17.98 -8.52 -16.33
C ARG A 25 -17.61 -7.45 -17.37
N HIS A 26 -17.52 -6.20 -16.94
CA HIS A 26 -17.26 -5.06 -17.82
C HIS A 26 -15.78 -4.66 -17.83
N GLY A 27 -14.97 -5.29 -16.98
CA GLY A 27 -13.58 -4.93 -16.76
C GLY A 27 -13.44 -3.76 -15.79
N ALA A 28 -12.52 -3.88 -14.84
CA ALA A 28 -12.21 -2.82 -13.91
C ALA A 28 -11.34 -1.75 -14.59
N ARG A 29 -11.58 -0.47 -14.26
CA ARG A 29 -10.70 0.65 -14.64
C ARG A 29 -9.94 1.26 -13.46
N SER A 30 -10.33 0.93 -12.24
CA SER A 30 -9.72 1.45 -11.02
C SER A 30 -9.54 0.36 -9.98
N ALA A 31 -8.54 0.54 -9.12
CA ALA A 31 -8.30 -0.33 -7.98
C ALA A 31 -7.60 0.44 -6.88
N THR A 32 -7.86 0.05 -5.63
CA THR A 32 -7.25 0.67 -4.47
C THR A 32 -6.99 -0.35 -3.38
N VAL A 33 -5.88 -0.17 -2.66
CA VAL A 33 -5.57 -0.87 -1.42
C VAL A 33 -5.15 0.17 -0.39
N THR A 34 -5.95 0.31 0.66
CA THR A 34 -5.61 1.13 1.82
C THR A 34 -5.57 0.24 3.06
N VAL A 35 -4.44 0.24 3.77
CA VAL A 35 -4.25 -0.48 5.03
C VAL A 35 -3.87 0.51 6.12
N ILE A 36 -4.71 0.61 7.14
CA ILE A 36 -4.52 1.49 8.29
C ILE A 36 -4.08 0.63 9.48
N GLY A 37 -2.97 1.03 10.11
CA GLY A 37 -2.47 0.41 11.33
C GLY A 37 -2.74 1.25 12.57
N ASP A 38 -1.76 1.31 13.46
CA ASP A 38 -1.78 2.03 14.72
C ASP A 38 -1.21 3.47 14.63
N GLN A 39 -0.70 3.87 13.48
CA GLN A 39 -0.13 5.20 13.22
C GLN A 39 -1.19 6.19 12.68
N PRO A 40 -0.96 7.52 12.74
CA PRO A 40 -1.95 8.51 12.29
C PRO A 40 -2.04 8.62 10.76
N TYR A 41 -1.28 7.81 10.02
CA TYR A 41 -1.27 7.70 8.56
C TYR A 41 -1.44 6.23 8.15
N PRO A 42 -1.92 5.97 6.92
CA PRO A 42 -1.99 4.63 6.39
C PRO A 42 -0.59 4.00 6.28
N ARG A 43 -0.51 2.70 6.56
CA ARG A 43 0.69 1.90 6.31
C ARG A 43 0.87 1.64 4.82
N TRP A 44 -0.25 1.46 4.12
CA TRP A 44 -0.34 1.33 2.67
C TRP A 44 -1.50 2.19 2.17
N ASP A 45 -1.26 2.99 1.14
CA ASP A 45 -2.30 3.71 0.40
C ASP A 45 -1.92 3.73 -1.07
N LEU A 46 -2.41 2.74 -1.82
CA LEU A 46 -2.12 2.53 -3.22
C LEU A 46 -3.40 2.75 -4.02
N ARG A 47 -3.33 3.60 -5.05
CA ARG A 47 -4.49 4.00 -5.82
C ARG A 47 -4.18 4.02 -7.31
N VAL A 48 -5.06 3.41 -8.08
CA VAL A 48 -5.13 3.51 -9.53
C VAL A 48 -6.53 4.02 -9.85
N ASP A 49 -6.64 5.30 -10.21
CA ASP A 49 -7.94 5.92 -10.48
C ASP A 49 -8.45 5.62 -11.90
N ASP A 50 -7.55 5.44 -12.87
CA ASP A 50 -7.90 5.09 -14.26
C ASP A 50 -6.77 4.35 -14.99
N HIS A 51 -6.97 3.06 -15.32
CA HIS A 51 -6.03 2.23 -16.07
C HIS A 51 -6.76 1.03 -16.71
N ASP A 52 -6.29 0.55 -17.87
CA ASP A 52 -6.92 -0.60 -18.56
C ASP A 52 -6.68 -1.94 -17.84
N HIS A 53 -5.66 -1.99 -16.97
CA HIS A 53 -5.30 -3.15 -16.15
C HIS A 53 -5.01 -2.68 -14.71
N PRO A 54 -6.03 -2.29 -13.93
CA PRO A 54 -5.81 -1.61 -12.66
C PRO A 54 -5.17 -2.52 -11.60
N ALA A 55 -5.48 -3.83 -11.56
CA ALA A 55 -4.81 -4.73 -10.61
C ALA A 55 -3.31 -4.85 -10.87
N LYS A 56 -2.91 -5.01 -12.15
CA LYS A 56 -1.51 -5.06 -12.56
C LYS A 56 -0.76 -3.77 -12.22
N GLU A 57 -1.41 -2.63 -12.43
CA GLU A 57 -0.81 -1.34 -12.10
C GLU A 57 -0.70 -1.14 -10.58
N LEU A 58 -1.68 -1.63 -9.81
CA LEU A 58 -1.63 -1.62 -8.35
C LEU A 58 -0.45 -2.45 -7.82
N ARG A 59 -0.12 -3.58 -8.46
CA ARG A 59 1.09 -4.37 -8.17
C ARG A 59 2.37 -3.60 -8.43
N ARG A 60 2.45 -2.92 -9.58
CA ARG A 60 3.61 -2.07 -9.89
C ARG A 60 3.80 -0.99 -8.83
N LEU A 61 2.72 -0.35 -8.37
CA LEU A 61 2.78 0.65 -7.30
C LEU A 61 3.19 0.05 -5.96
N TYR A 62 2.72 -1.16 -5.64
CA TYR A 62 3.14 -1.89 -4.44
C TYR A 62 4.65 -2.12 -4.44
N ASP A 63 5.21 -2.63 -5.54
CA ASP A 63 6.65 -2.93 -5.65
C ASP A 63 7.50 -1.65 -5.51
N VAL A 64 7.13 -0.58 -6.23
CA VAL A 64 7.81 0.74 -6.14
C VAL A 64 7.78 1.28 -4.71
N PHE A 65 6.62 1.25 -4.04
CA PHE A 65 6.51 1.72 -2.67
C PHE A 65 7.33 0.86 -1.70
N HIS A 66 7.32 -0.46 -1.89
CA HIS A 66 8.07 -1.39 -1.04
C HIS A 66 9.58 -1.15 -1.13
N GLU A 67 10.10 -0.90 -2.34
CA GLU A 67 11.51 -0.64 -2.59
C GLU A 67 11.95 0.75 -2.11
N GLU A 68 11.15 1.78 -2.41
CA GLU A 68 11.59 3.16 -2.21
C GLU A 68 11.16 3.76 -0.87
N MET A 69 9.94 3.47 -0.42
CA MET A 69 9.29 4.23 0.66
C MET A 69 9.16 3.46 1.97
N ALA A 70 9.29 2.14 1.97
CA ALA A 70 9.11 1.33 3.18
C ALA A 70 10.05 1.74 4.33
N LEU A 71 11.27 2.19 4.02
CA LEU A 71 12.20 2.72 5.03
C LEU A 71 11.81 4.13 5.49
N ALA A 72 11.44 5.02 4.56
CA ALA A 72 11.05 6.39 4.88
C ALA A 72 9.82 6.42 5.81
N VAL A 73 8.82 5.56 5.56
CA VAL A 73 7.62 5.44 6.39
C VAL A 73 7.95 5.04 7.83
N ARG A 74 9.00 4.22 8.05
CA ARG A 74 9.44 3.85 9.41
C ARG A 74 10.06 5.00 10.20
N GLN A 75 10.49 6.08 9.54
CA GLN A 75 11.10 7.24 10.18
C GLN A 75 10.12 8.39 10.42
N LEU A 76 8.87 8.24 9.94
CA LEU A 76 7.82 9.22 10.19
C LEU A 76 7.51 9.31 11.69
N PRO A 77 7.04 10.48 12.17
CA PRO A 77 6.51 10.61 13.52
C PRO A 77 5.47 9.54 13.81
N THR A 78 5.46 9.02 15.02
CA THR A 78 4.51 7.98 15.44
C THR A 78 3.56 8.53 16.51
N ARG A 79 2.52 7.78 16.87
CA ARG A 79 1.68 8.16 18.02
C ARG A 79 2.47 8.21 19.33
N ASP A 80 3.43 7.31 19.50
CA ASP A 80 4.26 7.20 20.72
C ASP A 80 5.44 8.16 20.71
N ASP A 81 5.86 8.60 19.52
CA ASP A 81 6.91 9.61 19.32
C ASP A 81 6.47 10.65 18.28
N PRO A 82 5.66 11.65 18.70
CA PRO A 82 5.06 12.64 17.80
C PRO A 82 6.08 13.59 17.14
N MET A 83 7.31 13.64 17.66
CA MET A 83 8.38 14.44 17.06
C MET A 83 9.05 13.68 15.90
N GLY A 84 9.12 12.36 16.00
CA GLY A 84 9.83 11.52 15.04
C GLY A 84 11.35 11.76 15.04
N GLU A 85 12.08 10.90 14.35
CA GLU A 85 13.55 10.96 14.30
C GLU A 85 14.05 12.13 13.46
N ALA A 86 13.36 12.43 12.36
CA ALA A 86 13.72 13.51 11.43
C ALA A 86 13.66 14.90 12.08
N ALA A 87 12.63 15.19 12.90
CA ALA A 87 12.53 16.50 13.53
C ALA A 87 13.53 16.67 14.69
N ARG A 88 13.89 15.59 15.41
CA ARG A 88 14.98 15.63 16.41
C ARG A 88 16.32 16.02 15.79
N HIS A 89 16.66 15.46 14.62
CA HIS A 89 17.89 15.84 13.91
C HIS A 89 17.94 17.32 13.49
N ILE A 90 16.77 17.94 13.23
CA ILE A 90 16.68 19.34 12.83
C ILE A 90 16.74 20.28 14.04
N LEU A 91 16.20 19.86 15.19
CA LEU A 91 15.98 20.74 16.35
C LEU A 91 17.07 20.66 17.44
N GLY A 92 17.95 19.65 17.41
CA GLY A 92 19.08 19.51 18.34
C GLY A 92 18.78 18.62 19.53
#